data_AF-A0A1B2I652-F1
#
_entry.id   AF-A0A1B2I652-F1
#
_cell.length_a   1.000
_cell.length_b   1.000
_cell.length_c   1.000
_cell.angle_alpha   90.00
_cell.angle_beta   90.00
_cell.angle_gamma   90.00
#
_symmetry.space_group_name_H-M   'P 1'
#
loop_
_entity.id
_entity.type
_entity.pdbx_description
1 polymer ?
#
loop_
_entity_poly.entity_id
_entity_poly.type
_entity_poly.pdbx_seq_one_letter_code
_entity_poly.pdbx_strand_id
1 'polypeptide(L)'
;MALGPLALSHEDLWHITRGQIIDKVIAYNYGTYLQRREAAITSAYAAICQDGESHTIDELCGIWNGVRIVDEEEYKKQQLKKIRGGTHAKLE
;
A
#
# COMPACT_ATOMS: atom_id res chain seq x y z
N MET A 1 -13.27 5.03 23.98
CA MET A 1 -11.83 4.74 23.76
C MET A 1 -11.73 3.87 22.52
N ALA A 2 -10.93 4.28 21.53
CA ALA A 2 -10.73 3.51 20.31
C ALA A 2 -9.53 2.57 20.49
N LEU A 3 -9.69 1.30 20.09
CA LEU A 3 -8.70 0.24 20.21
C LEU A 3 -7.90 0.13 18.90
N GLY A 4 -6.58 0.33 19.02
CA GLY A 4 -5.61 -0.01 17.99
C GLY A 4 -5.69 0.84 16.71
N PRO A 5 -4.93 0.45 15.67
CA PRO A 5 -4.74 1.24 14.44
C PRO A 5 -6.01 1.42 13.59
N LEU A 6 -7.03 0.59 13.80
CA LEU A 6 -8.30 0.65 13.08
C LEU A 6 -9.36 1.52 13.77
N ALA A 7 -8.99 2.14 14.90
CA ALA A 7 -9.83 3.00 15.72
C ALA A 7 -11.22 2.40 16.01
N LEU A 8 -11.27 1.11 16.34
CA LEU A 8 -12.52 0.41 16.64
C LEU A 8 -12.91 0.63 18.11
N SER A 9 -14.18 0.93 18.38
CA SER A 9 -14.67 0.88 19.76
C SER A 9 -14.91 -0.57 20.21
N HIS A 10 -15.08 -0.78 21.52
CA HIS A 10 -15.43 -2.10 22.04
C HIS A 10 -16.76 -2.62 21.47
N GLU A 11 -17.74 -1.73 21.30
CA GLU A 11 -19.05 -2.06 20.70
C GLU A 11 -18.93 -2.43 19.21
N ASP A 12 -18.02 -1.79 18.48
CA ASP A 12 -17.81 -2.09 17.07
C ASP A 12 -17.30 -3.52 16.86
N LEU A 13 -16.56 -4.10 17.82
CA LEU A 13 -16.04 -5.47 17.69
C LEU A 13 -17.15 -6.53 17.53
N TRP A 14 -18.33 -6.26 18.08
CA TRP A 14 -19.47 -7.19 18.02
C TRP A 14 -20.38 -6.97 16.82
N HIS A 15 -20.38 -5.76 16.23
CA HIS A 15 -21.32 -5.36 15.18
C HIS A 15 -20.67 -5.10 13.82
N ILE A 16 -19.34 -5.07 13.75
CA ILE A 16 -18.63 -4.81 12.52
C ILE A 16 -18.74 -5.98 11.55
N THR A 17 -19.04 -5.66 10.30
CA THR A 17 -19.03 -6.64 9.21
C THR A 17 -17.61 -6.89 8.71
N ARG A 18 -17.40 -8.07 8.10
CA ARG A 18 -16.12 -8.39 7.46
C ARG A 18 -15.71 -7.37 6.40
N GLY A 19 -16.65 -6.84 5.63
CA GLY A 19 -16.39 -5.80 4.62
C GLY A 19 -15.85 -4.52 5.25
N GLN A 20 -16.49 -4.04 6.32
CA GLN A 20 -16.05 -2.85 7.04
C GLN A 20 -14.66 -3.01 7.67
N ILE A 21 -14.31 -4.21 8.14
CA ILE A 21 -12.94 -4.49 8.61
C ILE A 21 -11.95 -4.35 7.45
N ILE A 22 -12.24 -4.95 6.29
CA ILE A 22 -11.36 -4.87 5.12
C ILE A 22 -11.17 -3.42 4.67
N ASP A 23 -12.25 -2.65 4.58
CA ASP A 23 -12.18 -1.24 4.18
C ASP A 23 -11.33 -0.42 5.16
N LYS A 24 -11.50 -0.64 6.47
CA LYS A 24 -10.66 0.02 7.49
C LYS A 24 -9.19 -0.36 7.38
N VAL A 25 -8.89 -1.64 7.12
CA VAL A 25 -7.50 -2.09 6.92
C VAL A 25 -6.90 -1.45 5.68
N ILE A 26 -7.64 -1.37 4.57
CA ILE A 26 -7.18 -0.70 3.35
C ILE A 26 -6.93 0.78 3.61
N ALA A 27 -7.87 1.47 4.28
CA ALA A 27 -7.73 2.88 4.63
C ALA A 27 -6.51 3.14 5.52
N TYR A 28 -6.28 2.29 6.53
CA TYR A 28 -5.10 2.36 7.40
C TYR A 28 -3.80 2.15 6.63
N ASN A 29 -3.74 1.13 5.78
CA ASN A 29 -2.56 0.84 4.97
C ASN A 29 -2.28 1.98 3.98
N TYR A 30 -3.32 2.57 3.40
CA TYR A 30 -3.19 3.70 2.49
C TYR A 30 -2.67 4.95 3.21
N GLY A 31 -3.18 5.25 4.42
CA GLY A 31 -2.65 6.33 5.25
C GLY A 31 -1.16 6.13 5.57
N THR A 32 -0.78 4.89 5.91
CA THR A 32 0.63 4.53 6.14
C THR A 32 1.49 4.70 4.89
N TYR A 33 0.96 4.34 3.72
CA TYR A 33 1.63 4.54 2.44
C TYR A 33 1.90 6.02 2.14
N LEU A 34 0.91 6.90 2.37
CA LEU A 34 1.08 8.34 2.16
C LEU A 34 2.18 8.92 3.06
N GLN A 35 2.22 8.53 4.33
CA GLN A 35 3.26 8.95 5.28
C GLN A 35 4.65 8.49 4.83
N ARG A 36 4.78 7.24 4.39
CA ARG A 36 6.05 6.72 3.86
C ARG A 36 6.47 7.44 2.58
N ARG A 37 5.53 7.75 1.71
CA ARG A 37 5.79 8.45 0.45
C ARG A 37 6.28 9.88 0.70
N GLU A 38 5.69 10.59 1.65
CA GLU A 38 6.15 11.91 2.06
C GLU A 38 7.60 11.84 2.60
N ALA A 39 7.90 10.90 3.50
CA ALA A 39 9.24 10.69 4.02
C ALA A 39 10.26 10.30 2.93
N ALA A 40 9.86 9.46 1.98
CA ALA A 40 10.68 9.07 0.84
C ALA A 40 11.01 10.26 -0.08
N ILE A 41 10.03 11.14 -0.34
CA ILE A 41 10.25 12.37 -1.10
C ILE A 41 11.29 13.25 -0.40
N THR A 42 11.13 13.48 0.91
CA THR A 42 12.10 14.27 1.69
C THR A 42 13.49 13.65 1.65
N SER A 43 13.58 12.32 1.76
CA SER A 43 14.85 11.59 1.73
C SER A 43 15.52 11.67 0.35
N ALA A 44 14.75 11.55 -0.73
CA ALA A 44 15.25 11.70 -2.10
C ALA A 44 15.79 13.11 -2.36
N TYR A 45 15.09 14.15 -1.89
CA TYR A 45 15.61 15.52 -1.96
C TYR A 45 16.90 15.70 -1.16
N ALA A 46 16.97 15.13 0.04
CA ALA A 46 18.19 15.18 0.85
C ALA A 46 19.38 14.47 0.17
N ALA A 47 19.15 13.33 -0.47
CA ALA A 47 20.17 12.61 -1.24
C ALA A 47 20.68 13.45 -2.43
N ILE A 48 19.77 14.08 -3.18
CA ILE A 48 20.13 14.99 -4.28
C ILE A 48 20.98 16.16 -3.77
N CYS A 49 20.62 16.77 -2.63
CA CYS A 49 21.41 17.84 -2.04
C CYS A 49 22.81 17.43 -1.57
N GLN A 50 23.05 16.13 -1.35
CA GLN A 50 24.32 15.58 -0.88
C GLN A 50 25.15 14.95 -2.01
N ASP A 51 24.79 15.17 -3.28
CA ASP A 51 25.39 14.50 -4.45
C ASP A 51 25.36 12.96 -4.35
N GLY A 52 24.37 12.41 -3.64
CA GLY A 52 24.12 10.97 -3.53
C GLY A 52 23.41 10.39 -4.75
N GLU A 53 23.41 9.06 -4.87
CA GLU A 53 22.61 8.38 -5.89
C GLU A 53 21.11 8.70 -5.71
N SER A 54 20.42 8.98 -6.83
CA SER A 54 18.98 9.18 -6.80
C SER A 54 18.27 7.83 -6.78
N HIS A 55 17.63 7.53 -5.65
CA HIS A 55 16.67 6.43 -5.56
C HIS A 55 15.31 6.90 -6.06
N THR A 56 14.56 6.02 -6.71
CA THR A 56 13.18 6.33 -7.04
C THR A 56 12.33 6.35 -5.76
N ILE A 57 11.29 7.18 -5.72
CA ILE A 57 10.40 7.26 -4.55
C ILE A 57 9.80 5.87 -4.24
N ASP A 58 9.44 5.13 -5.29
CA ASP A 58 8.84 3.80 -5.18
C ASP A 58 9.82 2.76 -4.62
N GLU A 59 11.12 2.86 -4.90
CA GLU A 59 12.16 2.04 -4.23
C GLU A 59 12.22 2.31 -2.73
N LEU A 60 12.02 3.57 -2.31
CA LEU A 60 12.13 3.97 -0.92
C LEU A 60 10.85 3.69 -0.11
N CYS A 61 9.67 3.87 -0.69
CA CYS A 61 8.40 3.70 0.02
C CYS A 61 7.66 2.38 -0.28
N GLY A 62 8.06 1.65 -1.32
CA GLY A 62 7.32 0.53 -1.88
C GLY A 62 6.14 0.97 -2.75
N ILE A 63 5.50 0.03 -3.43
CA ILE A 63 4.43 0.28 -4.39
C ILE A 63 3.07 -0.04 -3.77
N TRP A 64 2.09 0.83 -4.01
CA TRP A 64 0.70 0.57 -3.62
C TRP A 64 0.01 -0.36 -4.61
N ASN A 65 -0.49 -1.52 -4.13
CA ASN A 65 -1.20 -2.47 -4.99
C ASN A 65 -2.74 -2.40 -4.92
N GLY A 66 -3.29 -1.45 -4.16
CA GLY A 66 -4.73 -1.32 -3.90
C GLY A 66 -5.17 -1.80 -2.51
N VAL A 67 -4.36 -2.59 -1.82
CA VAL A 67 -4.69 -3.15 -0.49
C VAL A 67 -3.57 -2.95 0.52
N ARG A 68 -2.33 -3.12 0.07
CA ARG A 68 -1.14 -3.01 0.91
C ARG A 68 0.03 -2.46 0.11
N ILE A 69 1.07 -2.09 0.84
CA ILE A 69 2.36 -1.73 0.31
C ILE A 69 3.10 -3.02 -0.03
N VAL A 70 3.64 -3.12 -1.23
CA VAL A 70 4.42 -4.27 -1.72
C VAL A 70 5.74 -3.82 -2.31
N ASP A 71 6.69 -4.73 -2.38
CA ASP A 71 7.95 -4.51 -3.08
C ASP A 71 7.77 -4.60 -4.60
N GLU A 72 8.71 -4.04 -5.34
CA GLU A 72 8.67 -3.96 -6.81
C GLU A 72 8.60 -5.35 -7.46
N GLU A 73 9.37 -6.32 -6.95
CA GLU A 73 9.31 -7.70 -7.44
C GLU A 73 7.92 -8.32 -7.29
N GLU A 74 7.30 -8.12 -6.13
CA GLU A 74 5.99 -8.67 -5.84
C GLU A 74 4.94 -7.99 -6.71
N TYR A 75 5.05 -6.67 -6.91
CA TYR A 75 4.17 -5.92 -7.80
C TYR A 75 4.26 -6.41 -9.25
N LYS A 76 5.48 -6.62 -9.78
CA LYS A 76 5.70 -7.19 -11.13
C LYS A 76 5.08 -8.58 -11.26
N LYS A 77 5.25 -9.45 -10.26
CA LYS A 77 4.62 -10.79 -10.22
C LYS A 77 3.09 -10.69 -10.23
N GLN A 78 2.49 -9.74 -9.51
CA GLN A 78 1.04 -9.52 -9.49
C GLN A 78 0.52 -9.03 -10.84
N GLN A 79 1.22 -8.10 -11.50
CA GLN A 79 0.84 -7.60 -12.83
C GLN A 79 0.90 -8.71 -13.90
N LEU A 80 1.96 -9.51 -13.90
CA LEU A 80 2.08 -10.67 -14.80
C LEU A 80 0.94 -11.66 -14.62
N LYS A 81 0.52 -11.94 -13.38
CA LYS A 81 -0.64 -12.80 -13.10
C LYS A 81 -1.95 -12.20 -13.64
N LYS A 82 -2.17 -10.90 -13.50
CA LYS A 82 -3.36 -10.23 -14.05
C LYS A 82 -3.42 -10.31 -15.57
N ILE A 83 -2.28 -10.07 -16.24
CA ILE A 83 -2.19 -10.16 -17.70
C ILE A 83 -2.49 -11.59 -18.16
N ARG A 84 -1.87 -12.60 -17.53
CA ARG A 84 -2.10 -14.02 -17.85
C ARG A 84 -3.54 -14.45 -17.60
N GLY A 85 -4.15 -14.04 -16.50
CA GLY A 85 -5.57 -14.33 -16.20
C GLY A 85 -6.54 -13.63 -17.15
N GLY A 86 -6.25 -12.39 -17.55
CA GLY A 86 -7.07 -11.62 -18.50
C GLY A 86 -6.98 -12.10 -19.95
N THR A 87 -5.93 -12.84 -20.32
CA THR A 87 -5.78 -13.39 -21.68
C THR A 87 -6.69 -14.62 -21.89
N HIS A 88 -6.95 -15.41 -20.85
CA HIS A 88 -7.89 -16.54 -20.93
C HIS A 88 -9.37 -16.11 -20.95
N ALA A 89 -9.71 -14.97 -20.34
CA ALA A 89 -11.10 -14.47 -20.30
C ALA A 89 -11.59 -13.81 -21.60
N LYS A 90 -10.73 -13.64 -22.61
CA LYS A 90 -11.08 -13.05 -23.92
C LYS A 90 -11.19 -14.08 -25.06
N LEU A 91 -11.02 -15.38 -24.76
CA LEU A 91 -11.04 -16.46 -25.75
C LEU A 91 -12.20 -17.44 -25.56
N GLU A 92 -13.15 -17.14 -24.68
CA GLU A 92 -14.39 -17.90 -24.48
C GLU A 92 -15.63 -17.06 -24.86
#